data_AF-A0A3M6TMI4-F1
#
_entry.id   AF-A0A3M6TMI4-F1
#
_cell.length_a   1.000
_cell.length_b   1.000
_cell.length_c   1.000
_cell.angle_alpha   90.00
_cell.angle_beta   90.00
_cell.angle_gamma   90.00
#
_symmetry.space_group_name_H-M   'P 1'
#
loop_
_entity.id
_entity.type
_entity.pdbx_description
1 polymer ?
#
loop_
_entity_poly.entity_id
_entity_poly.type
_entity_poly.pdbx_seq_one_letter_code
_entity_poly.pdbx_strand_id
1 'polypeptide(L)'
;MEVKFSVNMSTFTVLVHLLICFTYSAADDNKPEQIHIAYTGISSERIVNYVTPSPELQPETVVAYGTSPDKLTRKETGTSFMFGTHGHYFRIHNVKLTGLEPNTRYYYQVGVPDNGTSEVMSFFTKEGNPVFAIYGDMGYTNAVSLNRLIKEASDGDFDAVIHAGDLAYDMYEKYGTTGDEFMNSIQPIATKVPYMALPGNHEQMYNFTHFVHRFSNMELGVGETSGSGTSLWWSMDIGLIHFVAFDSEVYYYYSNKGQIQRQLNWLEADLIKANQNRERTPWIVSLAHKSWFMEKTDFSVFGPLLHKYGVDLHLCGHAHNYQRLYPTYNDSVEYPTDNHVYVNPKFKTVIVAGSAGSHEKLSNWTRAPDRMSAKYIYDYG
;
A
#
# COMPACT_ATOMS: atom_id res chain seq x y z
N MET A 1 -54.55 -89.34 15.99
CA MET A 1 -53.93 -89.42 14.64
C MET A 1 -54.50 -88.26 13.84
N GLU A 2 -53.70 -87.60 13.01
CA GLU A 2 -54.01 -86.40 12.18
C GLU A 2 -53.90 -85.04 12.92
N VAL A 3 -52.72 -84.42 12.94
CA VAL A 3 -52.03 -83.55 11.94
C VAL A 3 -52.33 -82.07 12.22
N LYS A 4 -51.27 -81.37 12.68
CA LYS A 4 -51.19 -79.93 12.90
C LYS A 4 -51.04 -79.19 11.58
N PHE A 5 -51.73 -78.04 11.45
CA PHE A 5 -51.27 -76.93 10.62
C PHE A 5 -51.24 -75.66 11.49
N SER A 6 -50.04 -75.10 11.67
CA SER A 6 -49.83 -73.77 12.25
C SER A 6 -49.47 -72.80 11.12
N VAL A 7 -50.23 -71.72 10.97
CA VAL A 7 -49.86 -70.60 10.10
C VAL A 7 -49.37 -69.46 10.99
N ASN A 8 -48.16 -68.99 10.68
CA ASN A 8 -47.43 -67.93 11.35
C ASN A 8 -48.06 -66.55 11.06
N MET A 9 -48.20 -65.74 12.10
CA MET A 9 -48.47 -64.31 11.99
C MET A 9 -47.29 -63.60 12.66
N SER A 10 -46.37 -63.05 11.86
CA SER A 10 -45.28 -62.20 12.35
C SER A 10 -45.37 -60.83 11.69
N THR A 11 -45.63 -59.86 12.56
CA THR A 11 -45.69 -58.41 12.40
C THR A 11 -44.53 -57.82 11.60
N PHE A 12 -44.86 -56.94 10.65
CA PHE A 12 -43.94 -55.99 10.03
C PHE A 12 -43.49 -54.95 11.08
N THR A 13 -42.18 -54.78 11.26
CA THR A 13 -41.59 -53.64 11.95
C THR A 13 -40.81 -52.83 10.93
N VAL A 14 -41.29 -51.64 10.61
CA VAL A 14 -40.59 -50.68 9.73
C VAL A 14 -39.51 -50.00 10.57
N LEU A 15 -38.23 -50.32 10.30
CA LEU A 15 -37.09 -49.58 10.83
C LEU A 15 -36.89 -48.32 9.97
N VAL A 16 -37.29 -47.16 10.51
CA VAL A 16 -36.89 -45.86 9.96
C VAL A 16 -35.46 -45.58 10.41
N HIS A 17 -34.49 -45.73 9.51
CA HIS A 17 -33.14 -45.20 9.71
C HIS A 17 -33.18 -43.68 9.44
N LEU A 18 -33.13 -42.88 10.50
CA LEU A 18 -32.77 -41.47 10.37
C LEU A 18 -31.28 -41.41 10.01
N LEU A 19 -30.95 -41.21 8.74
CA LEU A 19 -29.64 -40.68 8.36
C LEU A 19 -29.63 -39.21 8.80
N ILE A 20 -29.02 -38.93 9.95
CA ILE A 20 -28.58 -37.58 10.29
C ILE A 20 -27.33 -37.34 9.43
N CYS A 21 -27.53 -36.73 8.26
CA CYS A 21 -26.44 -36.09 7.54
C CYS A 21 -25.96 -34.92 8.39
N PHE A 22 -24.93 -35.13 9.20
CA PHE A 22 -24.07 -34.04 9.62
C PHE A 22 -23.33 -33.57 8.37
N THR A 23 -23.93 -32.64 7.64
CA THR A 23 -23.13 -31.73 6.82
C THR A 23 -22.31 -30.92 7.81
N TYR A 24 -21.09 -31.36 8.08
CA TYR A 24 -20.02 -30.43 8.43
C TYR A 24 -19.93 -29.50 7.22
N SER A 25 -20.72 -28.41 7.23
CA SER A 25 -20.24 -27.19 6.60
C SER A 25 -18.95 -26.93 7.35
N ALA A 26 -17.82 -27.08 6.66
CA ALA A 26 -16.69 -26.25 7.02
C ALA A 26 -17.28 -24.86 7.10
N ALA A 27 -17.36 -24.28 8.30
CA ALA A 27 -17.64 -22.86 8.39
C ALA A 27 -16.57 -22.23 7.49
N ASP A 28 -16.98 -21.60 6.39
CA ASP A 28 -16.02 -20.98 5.48
C ASP A 28 -15.10 -20.12 6.34
N ASP A 29 -13.82 -20.48 6.38
CA ASP A 29 -12.81 -19.79 7.18
C ASP A 29 -12.70 -18.38 6.61
N ASN A 30 -13.42 -17.44 7.24
CA ASN A 30 -13.51 -16.06 6.80
C ASN A 30 -12.53 -15.17 7.56
N LYS A 31 -11.40 -15.75 7.96
CA LYS A 31 -10.36 -15.05 8.69
C LYS A 31 -9.85 -13.85 7.89
N PRO A 32 -9.80 -12.64 8.48
CA PRO A 32 -9.20 -11.49 7.84
C PRO A 32 -7.76 -11.73 7.44
N GLU A 33 -7.44 -11.30 6.24
CA GLU A 33 -6.11 -11.34 5.65
C GLU A 33 -5.81 -10.03 4.94
N GLN A 34 -4.62 -9.92 4.34
CA GLN A 34 -4.16 -8.72 3.62
C GLN A 34 -4.23 -7.45 4.48
N ILE A 35 -4.07 -7.60 5.80
CA ILE A 35 -4.28 -6.54 6.79
C ILE A 35 -3.15 -5.52 6.67
N HIS A 36 -3.50 -4.25 6.52
CA HIS A 36 -2.53 -3.17 6.45
C HIS A 36 -3.07 -1.86 7.01
N ILE A 37 -2.16 -1.05 7.54
CA ILE A 37 -2.46 0.27 8.11
C ILE A 37 -1.91 1.34 7.18
N ALA A 38 -2.56 2.50 7.10
CA ALA A 38 -2.00 3.68 6.44
C ALA A 38 -2.21 4.96 7.25
N TYR A 39 -1.39 5.97 6.93
CA TYR A 39 -1.64 7.35 7.35
C TYR A 39 -2.86 7.91 6.63
N THR A 40 -3.54 8.85 7.28
CA THR A 40 -4.53 9.72 6.63
C THR A 40 -3.98 11.11 6.34
N GLY A 41 -2.75 11.44 6.75
CA GLY A 41 -2.23 12.82 6.76
C GLY A 41 -2.59 13.61 8.03
N ILE A 42 -3.39 13.03 8.93
CA ILE A 42 -3.67 13.57 10.26
C ILE A 42 -2.97 12.68 11.30
N SER A 43 -2.17 13.28 12.19
CA SER A 43 -1.29 12.52 13.11
C SER A 43 -2.05 11.60 14.06
N SER A 44 -3.23 12.02 14.51
CA SER A 44 -4.13 11.31 15.43
C SER A 44 -5.06 10.31 14.74
N GLU A 45 -4.84 10.04 13.46
CA GLU A 45 -5.67 9.13 12.67
C GLU A 45 -4.87 8.02 11.99
N ARG A 46 -5.48 6.85 11.87
CA ARG A 46 -4.99 5.75 11.02
C ARG A 46 -6.16 5.13 10.31
N ILE A 47 -5.94 4.62 9.11
CA ILE A 47 -6.92 3.78 8.43
C ILE A 47 -6.41 2.35 8.41
N VAL A 48 -7.23 1.42 8.88
CA VAL A 48 -6.96 -0.02 8.84
C VAL A 48 -7.77 -0.62 7.71
N ASN A 49 -7.07 -1.31 6.81
CA ASN A 49 -7.66 -2.04 5.70
C ASN A 49 -7.41 -3.54 5.88
N TYR A 50 -8.39 -4.36 5.49
CA TYR A 50 -8.28 -5.81 5.48
C TYR A 50 -9.27 -6.44 4.50
N VAL A 51 -9.04 -7.70 4.17
CA VAL A 51 -9.91 -8.50 3.31
C VAL A 51 -10.56 -9.63 4.11
N THR A 52 -11.84 -9.91 3.85
CA THR A 52 -12.46 -11.18 4.24
C THR A 52 -12.71 -12.05 2.99
N PRO A 53 -12.21 -13.31 2.96
CA PRO A 53 -12.23 -14.14 1.74
C PRO A 53 -13.60 -14.58 1.25
N SER A 54 -14.59 -14.73 2.14
CA SER A 54 -15.92 -15.21 1.78
C SER A 54 -16.77 -14.04 1.24
N PRO A 55 -17.14 -14.04 -0.05
CA PRO A 55 -17.96 -12.97 -0.63
C PRO A 55 -19.43 -13.05 -0.20
N GLU A 56 -19.89 -14.23 0.24
CA GLU A 56 -21.27 -14.46 0.68
C GLU A 56 -21.51 -13.90 2.09
N LEU A 57 -20.49 -13.97 2.94
CA LEU A 57 -20.53 -13.38 4.26
C LEU A 57 -20.42 -11.86 4.15
N GLN A 58 -21.26 -11.16 4.90
CA GLN A 58 -21.22 -9.70 5.03
C GLN A 58 -20.90 -9.33 6.47
N PRO A 59 -19.69 -9.66 6.96
CA PRO A 59 -19.31 -9.39 8.34
C PRO A 59 -19.32 -7.88 8.61
N GLU A 60 -19.52 -7.53 9.87
CA GLU A 60 -19.43 -6.13 10.26
C GLU A 60 -18.02 -5.59 9.98
N THR A 61 -17.95 -4.36 9.48
CA THR A 61 -16.66 -3.71 9.20
C THR A 61 -16.22 -2.94 10.43
N VAL A 62 -15.46 -3.61 11.29
CA VAL A 62 -15.15 -3.14 12.65
C VAL A 62 -13.69 -3.40 13.00
N VAL A 63 -13.09 -2.42 13.70
CA VAL A 63 -11.81 -2.58 14.39
C VAL A 63 -12.02 -2.36 15.88
N ALA A 64 -11.65 -3.34 16.71
CA ALA A 64 -11.52 -3.14 18.15
C ALA A 64 -10.07 -2.78 18.48
N TYR A 65 -9.86 -1.80 19.36
CA TYR A 65 -8.52 -1.29 19.67
C TYR A 65 -8.41 -0.71 21.09
N GLY A 66 -7.19 -0.58 21.58
CA GLY A 66 -6.89 -0.06 22.92
C GLY A 66 -5.39 0.06 23.17
N THR A 67 -5.00 0.52 24.36
CA THR A 67 -3.59 0.66 24.77
C THR A 67 -3.06 -0.56 25.53
N SER A 68 -3.86 -1.63 25.64
CA SER A 68 -3.51 -2.89 26.28
C SER A 68 -3.96 -4.06 25.39
N PRO A 69 -3.12 -5.09 25.19
CA PRO A 69 -3.44 -6.21 24.31
C PRO A 69 -4.65 -7.03 24.79
N ASP A 70 -4.90 -7.06 26.10
CA ASP A 70 -6.00 -7.82 26.70
C ASP A 70 -7.29 -6.98 26.87
N LYS A 71 -7.26 -5.70 26.49
CA LYS A 71 -8.35 -4.73 26.72
C LYS A 71 -8.54 -3.80 25.52
N LEU A 72 -9.16 -4.31 24.47
CA LEU A 72 -9.56 -3.56 23.29
C LEU A 72 -10.94 -2.90 23.50
N THR A 73 -10.98 -1.88 24.36
CA THR A 73 -12.25 -1.27 24.82
C THR A 73 -12.86 -0.28 23.84
N ARG A 74 -12.11 0.19 22.84
CA ARG A 74 -12.60 1.09 21.79
C ARG A 74 -13.00 0.26 20.56
N LYS A 75 -14.01 0.71 19.82
CA LYS A 75 -14.43 0.13 18.55
C LYS A 75 -14.76 1.24 17.57
N GLU A 76 -14.24 1.14 16.34
CA GLU A 76 -14.69 1.95 15.21
C GLU A 76 -15.34 1.07 14.16
N THR A 77 -16.36 1.60 13.50
CA THR A 77 -16.97 1.00 12.31
C THR A 77 -16.42 1.67 11.05
N GLY A 78 -16.57 0.99 9.92
CA GLY A 78 -16.14 1.53 8.64
C GLY A 78 -16.99 1.06 7.47
N THR A 79 -16.42 1.14 6.27
CA THR A 79 -17.09 0.78 5.02
C THR A 79 -16.47 -0.47 4.42
N SER A 80 -17.28 -1.25 3.70
CA SER A 80 -16.78 -2.36 2.91
C SER A 80 -17.46 -2.46 1.56
N PHE A 81 -16.76 -3.08 0.62
CA PHE A 81 -17.28 -3.36 -0.71
C PHE A 81 -16.67 -4.66 -1.23
N MET A 82 -17.41 -5.31 -2.13
CA MET A 82 -16.92 -6.51 -2.81
C MET A 82 -15.99 -6.12 -3.95
N PHE A 83 -14.88 -6.83 -4.07
CA PHE A 83 -13.94 -6.70 -5.19
C PHE A 83 -13.51 -8.08 -5.64
N GLY A 84 -13.13 -8.19 -6.92
CA GLY A 84 -12.75 -9.47 -7.51
C GLY A 84 -13.03 -9.54 -8.99
N THR A 85 -12.40 -10.50 -9.66
CA THR A 85 -12.59 -10.75 -11.09
C THR A 85 -12.69 -12.25 -11.36
N HIS A 86 -13.35 -12.63 -12.45
CA HIS A 86 -13.33 -14.00 -12.96
C HIS A 86 -13.69 -15.09 -11.93
N GLY A 87 -14.65 -14.82 -11.04
CA GLY A 87 -15.10 -15.78 -10.02
C GLY A 87 -14.31 -15.80 -8.73
N HIS A 88 -13.19 -15.07 -8.65
CA HIS A 88 -12.43 -14.85 -7.42
C HIS A 88 -12.86 -13.51 -6.80
N TYR A 89 -13.71 -13.56 -5.77
CA TYR A 89 -14.30 -12.40 -5.10
C TYR A 89 -14.05 -12.44 -3.61
N PHE A 90 -13.81 -11.27 -3.03
CA PHE A 90 -13.60 -11.06 -1.61
C PHE A 90 -14.14 -9.68 -1.21
N ARG A 91 -14.24 -9.43 0.11
CA ARG A 91 -14.72 -8.15 0.62
C ARG A 91 -13.58 -7.35 1.22
N ILE A 92 -13.40 -6.12 0.74
CA ILE A 92 -12.42 -5.16 1.26
C ILE A 92 -13.11 -4.31 2.31
N HIS A 93 -12.45 -4.12 3.44
CA HIS A 93 -12.91 -3.36 4.59
C HIS A 93 -11.97 -2.19 4.87
N ASN A 94 -12.52 -1.02 5.17
CA ASN A 94 -11.78 0.19 5.52
C ASN A 94 -12.35 0.79 6.80
N VAL A 95 -11.53 0.93 7.85
CA VAL A 95 -11.95 1.49 9.14
C VAL A 95 -10.98 2.60 9.56
N LYS A 96 -11.49 3.81 9.73
CA LYS A 96 -10.72 4.98 10.17
C LYS A 96 -10.74 5.07 11.69
N LEU A 97 -9.58 4.91 12.31
CA LEU A 97 -9.33 5.16 13.73
C LEU A 97 -9.01 6.64 13.92
N THR A 98 -9.65 7.29 14.88
CA THR A 98 -9.47 8.72 15.19
C THR A 98 -9.14 8.93 16.65
N GLY A 99 -8.67 10.13 17.02
CA GLY A 99 -8.35 10.46 18.41
C GLY A 99 -7.29 9.50 19.00
N LEU A 100 -6.28 9.20 18.20
CA LEU A 100 -5.11 8.45 18.64
C LEU A 100 -4.11 9.43 19.28
N GLU A 101 -3.66 9.09 20.47
CA GLU A 101 -2.64 9.88 21.18
C GLU A 101 -1.29 9.73 20.50
N PRO A 102 -0.45 10.78 20.46
CA PRO A 102 0.90 10.68 19.93
C PRO A 102 1.78 9.79 20.82
N ASN A 103 2.85 9.25 20.24
CA ASN A 103 3.85 8.40 20.88
C ASN A 103 3.26 7.27 21.73
N THR A 104 2.18 6.66 21.25
CA THR A 104 1.39 5.66 21.97
C THR A 104 1.33 4.35 21.20
N ARG A 105 1.48 3.23 21.91
CA ARG A 105 1.26 1.90 21.34
C ARG A 105 -0.23 1.57 21.41
N TYR A 106 -0.80 1.27 20.26
CA TYR A 106 -2.16 0.76 20.13
C TYR A 106 -2.13 -0.71 19.72
N TYR A 107 -2.95 -1.50 20.39
CA TYR A 107 -3.27 -2.88 20.03
C TYR A 107 -4.62 -2.90 19.33
N TYR A 108 -4.80 -3.78 18.35
CA TYR A 108 -6.03 -3.85 17.58
C TYR A 108 -6.33 -5.24 17.03
N GLN A 109 -7.60 -5.49 16.74
CA GLN A 109 -8.13 -6.66 16.05
C GLN A 109 -9.15 -6.24 15.00
N VAL A 110 -9.23 -7.00 13.92
CA VAL A 110 -10.17 -6.79 12.81
C VAL A 110 -11.10 -8.00 12.66
N GLY A 111 -12.26 -7.81 12.01
CA GLY A 111 -13.24 -8.89 11.79
C GLY A 111 -13.95 -9.35 13.07
N VAL A 112 -14.10 -8.45 14.06
CA VAL A 112 -14.79 -8.70 15.33
C VAL A 112 -16.29 -8.40 15.24
N PRO A 113 -17.18 -9.15 15.94
CA PRO A 113 -16.96 -10.39 16.67
C PRO A 113 -17.13 -11.66 15.81
N ASP A 114 -17.14 -11.53 14.49
CA ASP A 114 -17.51 -12.61 13.57
C ASP A 114 -16.50 -13.76 13.56
N ASN A 115 -16.89 -14.89 12.94
CA ASN A 115 -16.15 -16.17 12.84
C ASN A 115 -14.80 -16.10 12.10
N GLY A 116 -14.23 -14.90 11.91
CA GLY A 116 -12.92 -14.68 11.30
C GLY A 116 -11.91 -13.96 12.19
N THR A 117 -12.29 -13.35 13.32
CA THR A 117 -11.45 -12.41 14.12
C THR A 117 -9.92 -12.64 14.05
N SER A 118 -9.17 -11.60 13.69
CA SER A 118 -7.71 -11.65 13.60
C SER A 118 -7.02 -11.88 14.95
N GLU A 119 -5.73 -12.22 14.93
CA GLU A 119 -4.87 -12.07 16.12
C GLU A 119 -4.77 -10.60 16.57
N VAL A 120 -4.38 -10.38 17.83
CA VAL A 120 -4.09 -9.04 18.35
C VAL A 120 -2.78 -8.55 17.75
N MET A 121 -2.86 -7.51 16.93
CA MET A 121 -1.72 -6.81 16.34
C MET A 121 -1.45 -5.50 17.09
N SER A 122 -0.35 -4.81 16.76
CA SER A 122 -0.08 -3.49 17.35
C SER A 122 0.72 -2.58 16.42
N PHE A 123 0.47 -1.28 16.51
CA PHE A 123 1.24 -0.23 15.86
C PHE A 123 1.60 0.89 16.86
N PHE A 124 2.52 1.77 16.47
CA PHE A 124 2.96 2.91 17.29
C PHE A 124 2.69 4.24 16.58
N THR A 125 2.10 5.21 17.28
CA THR A 125 1.80 6.54 16.75
C THR A 125 2.99 7.50 16.91
N LYS A 126 4.09 7.22 16.21
CA LYS A 126 5.30 8.08 16.27
C LYS A 126 4.97 9.54 15.92
N GLU A 127 5.39 10.46 16.78
CA GLU A 127 5.39 11.91 16.52
C GLU A 127 6.84 12.44 16.45
N GLY A 128 7.04 13.57 15.76
CA GLY A 128 8.33 14.23 15.62
C GLY A 128 9.05 13.80 14.35
N ASN A 129 10.15 13.05 14.49
CA ASN A 129 11.02 12.65 13.39
C ASN A 129 10.85 11.15 13.07
N PRO A 130 9.84 10.76 12.27
CA PRO A 130 9.69 9.38 11.84
C PRO A 130 10.77 8.98 10.83
N VAL A 131 11.14 7.71 10.85
CA VAL A 131 12.05 7.08 9.89
C VAL A 131 11.22 6.33 8.84
N PHE A 132 11.53 6.52 7.56
CA PHE A 132 10.82 5.88 6.45
C PHE A 132 11.71 4.89 5.72
N ALA A 133 11.19 3.69 5.46
CA ALA A 133 11.69 2.82 4.41
C ALA A 133 10.99 3.20 3.09
N ILE A 134 11.76 3.58 2.06
CA ILE A 134 11.22 4.03 0.77
C ILE A 134 11.89 3.25 -0.35
N TYR A 135 11.11 2.55 -1.15
CA TYR A 135 11.59 1.68 -2.23
C TYR A 135 10.49 1.44 -3.28
N GLY A 136 10.86 1.05 -4.48
CA GLY A 136 9.96 0.51 -5.51
C GLY A 136 10.27 -0.96 -5.81
N ASP A 137 9.45 -1.59 -6.66
CA ASP A 137 9.89 -2.74 -7.45
C ASP A 137 10.25 -3.99 -6.61
N MET A 138 9.46 -4.24 -5.56
CA MET A 138 9.71 -5.38 -4.66
C MET A 138 9.18 -6.69 -5.25
N GLY A 139 7.98 -6.67 -5.82
CA GLY A 139 7.23 -7.89 -6.10
C GLY A 139 7.00 -8.74 -4.86
N TYR A 140 6.56 -9.98 -5.07
CA TYR A 140 6.51 -11.03 -4.05
C TYR A 140 7.27 -12.30 -4.46
N THR A 141 7.65 -12.39 -5.73
CA THR A 141 8.55 -13.42 -6.27
C THR A 141 9.96 -12.85 -6.32
N ASN A 142 10.97 -13.63 -5.90
CA ASN A 142 12.33 -13.19 -5.55
C ASN A 142 12.38 -12.31 -4.29
N ALA A 143 11.67 -11.18 -4.28
CA ALA A 143 11.40 -10.28 -3.14
C ALA A 143 12.56 -10.19 -2.14
N VAL A 144 13.77 -9.94 -2.64
CA VAL A 144 15.03 -10.15 -1.92
C VAL A 144 15.07 -9.42 -0.58
N SER A 145 14.54 -8.20 -0.56
CA SER A 145 14.55 -7.34 0.63
C SER A 145 13.43 -7.64 1.62
N LEU A 146 12.42 -8.46 1.27
CA LEU A 146 11.21 -8.66 2.08
C LEU A 146 11.53 -9.18 3.48
N ASN A 147 12.34 -10.23 3.60
CA ASN A 147 12.71 -10.81 4.90
C ASN A 147 13.46 -9.80 5.79
N ARG A 148 14.28 -8.94 5.17
CA ARG A 148 14.99 -7.88 5.89
C ARG A 148 14.02 -6.82 6.38
N LEU A 149 13.11 -6.36 5.53
CA LEU A 149 12.07 -5.39 5.87
C LEU A 149 11.15 -5.90 6.99
N ILE A 150 10.76 -7.19 6.98
CA ILE A 150 9.98 -7.81 8.06
C ILE A 150 10.73 -7.73 9.40
N LYS A 151 12.03 -8.02 9.38
CA LYS A 151 12.88 -7.94 10.57
C LYS A 151 13.00 -6.50 11.08
N GLU A 152 13.34 -5.57 10.21
CA GLU A 152 13.52 -4.15 10.54
C GLU A 152 12.23 -3.50 11.06
N ALA A 153 11.07 -3.83 10.45
CA ALA A 153 9.77 -3.39 10.96
C ALA A 153 9.46 -3.97 12.36
N SER A 154 9.91 -5.20 12.63
CA SER A 154 9.70 -5.85 13.94
C SER A 154 10.61 -5.30 15.02
N ASP A 155 11.84 -4.91 14.65
CA ASP A 155 12.82 -4.31 15.55
C ASP A 155 12.55 -2.82 15.81
N GLY A 156 11.72 -2.19 14.97
CA GLY A 156 11.37 -0.76 15.07
C GLY A 156 12.41 0.15 14.41
N ASP A 157 13.10 -0.34 13.38
CA ASP A 157 14.14 0.40 12.66
C ASP A 157 13.56 1.51 11.76
N PHE A 158 12.29 1.37 11.36
CA PHE A 158 11.52 2.40 10.67
C PHE A 158 10.09 2.49 11.19
N ASP A 159 9.48 3.66 11.02
CA ASP A 159 8.15 3.99 11.52
C ASP A 159 7.06 3.86 10.43
N ALA A 160 7.45 3.83 9.15
CA ALA A 160 6.54 3.71 8.01
C ALA A 160 7.25 3.24 6.73
N VAL A 161 6.46 2.73 5.78
CA VAL A 161 6.88 2.36 4.43
C VAL A 161 6.21 3.27 3.39
N ILE A 162 6.95 3.67 2.36
CA ILE A 162 6.42 4.22 1.11
C ILE A 162 6.90 3.33 -0.04
N HIS A 163 5.98 2.62 -0.69
CA HIS A 163 6.26 1.76 -1.83
C HIS A 163 5.96 2.50 -3.16
N ALA A 164 7.01 2.85 -3.89
CA ALA A 164 7.01 3.69 -5.08
C ALA A 164 6.70 2.92 -6.39
N GLY A 165 5.57 2.22 -6.42
CA GLY A 165 5.07 1.52 -7.60
C GLY A 165 5.74 0.18 -7.91
N ASP A 166 5.16 -0.54 -8.86
CA ASP A 166 5.51 -1.91 -9.26
C ASP A 166 5.49 -2.86 -8.06
N LEU A 167 4.29 -2.98 -7.50
CA LEU A 167 4.04 -3.58 -6.19
C LEU A 167 4.13 -5.10 -6.27
N ALA A 168 3.15 -5.72 -6.93
CA ALA A 168 3.06 -7.17 -7.06
C ALA A 168 3.68 -7.69 -8.37
N TYR A 169 3.97 -6.79 -9.32
CA TYR A 169 4.13 -7.07 -10.74
C TYR A 169 2.87 -7.75 -11.30
N ASP A 170 1.90 -6.91 -11.70
CA ASP A 170 0.64 -7.29 -12.33
C ASP A 170 -0.35 -7.99 -11.40
N MET A 171 -0.89 -7.24 -10.42
CA MET A 171 -1.87 -7.74 -9.44
C MET A 171 -3.11 -8.45 -10.03
N TYR A 172 -3.44 -8.15 -11.29
CA TYR A 172 -4.59 -8.72 -11.99
C TYR A 172 -4.34 -10.14 -12.50
N GLU A 173 -3.08 -10.57 -12.56
CA GLU A 173 -2.74 -11.89 -13.05
C GLU A 173 -3.33 -12.99 -12.18
N LYS A 174 -3.46 -14.19 -12.79
CA LYS A 174 -4.04 -15.37 -12.15
C LYS A 174 -5.38 -15.05 -11.46
N TYR A 175 -6.23 -14.28 -12.15
CA TYR A 175 -7.55 -13.86 -11.68
C TYR A 175 -7.54 -13.04 -10.38
N GLY A 176 -6.45 -12.34 -10.09
CA GLY A 176 -6.28 -11.52 -8.88
C GLY A 176 -5.41 -12.14 -7.79
N THR A 177 -5.12 -13.45 -7.89
CA THR A 177 -4.35 -14.18 -6.86
C THR A 177 -2.91 -13.72 -6.72
N THR A 178 -2.29 -13.23 -7.80
CA THR A 178 -0.99 -12.53 -7.73
C THR A 178 -1.05 -11.35 -6.75
N GLY A 179 -2.15 -10.59 -6.78
CA GLY A 179 -2.38 -9.50 -5.83
C GLY A 179 -2.59 -9.99 -4.39
N ASP A 180 -3.27 -11.11 -4.18
CA ASP A 180 -3.46 -11.68 -2.83
C ASP A 180 -2.14 -12.17 -2.24
N GLU A 181 -1.34 -12.88 -3.04
CA GLU A 181 0.00 -13.35 -2.64
C GLU A 181 0.89 -12.18 -2.22
N PHE A 182 0.88 -11.09 -2.98
CA PHE A 182 1.61 -9.87 -2.62
C PHE A 182 1.09 -9.24 -1.32
N MET A 183 -0.22 -8.99 -1.20
CA MET A 183 -0.78 -8.33 -0.03
C MET A 183 -0.56 -9.15 1.26
N ASN A 184 -0.67 -10.48 1.16
CA ASN A 184 -0.35 -11.38 2.25
C ASN A 184 1.14 -11.39 2.59
N SER A 185 2.02 -11.25 1.60
CA SER A 185 3.48 -11.18 1.83
C SER A 185 3.91 -9.93 2.61
N ILE A 186 3.22 -8.79 2.43
CA ILE A 186 3.54 -7.53 3.13
C ILE A 186 2.84 -7.38 4.48
N GLN A 187 1.79 -8.17 4.77
CA GLN A 187 1.03 -8.11 6.02
C GLN A 187 1.93 -8.11 7.29
N PRO A 188 3.02 -8.91 7.40
CA PRO A 188 3.89 -8.89 8.58
C PRO A 188 4.58 -7.54 8.84
N ILE A 189 4.72 -6.69 7.80
CA ILE A 189 5.22 -5.31 7.89
C ILE A 189 4.05 -4.35 8.11
N ALA A 190 3.03 -4.46 7.25
CA ALA A 190 1.96 -3.47 7.11
C ALA A 190 0.95 -3.45 8.27
N THR A 191 0.97 -4.49 9.13
CA THR A 191 0.24 -4.52 10.41
C THR A 191 0.95 -3.80 11.55
N LYS A 192 2.25 -3.51 11.41
CA LYS A 192 3.09 -2.88 12.44
C LYS A 192 3.30 -1.40 12.20
N VAL A 193 3.47 -1.01 10.93
CA VAL A 193 3.73 0.36 10.50
C VAL A 193 2.82 0.75 9.33
N PRO A 194 2.49 2.05 9.17
CA PRO A 194 1.77 2.53 8.00
C PRO A 194 2.49 2.17 6.69
N TYR A 195 1.75 1.60 5.74
CA TYR A 195 2.21 1.20 4.43
C TYR A 195 1.54 2.08 3.37
N MET A 196 2.28 3.06 2.87
CA MET A 196 1.82 4.00 1.85
C MET A 196 2.24 3.48 0.47
N ALA A 197 1.41 3.69 -0.55
CA ALA A 197 1.71 3.22 -1.90
C ALA A 197 1.28 4.24 -2.96
N LEU A 198 1.97 4.21 -4.09
CA LEU A 198 1.61 4.87 -5.34
C LEU A 198 1.77 3.87 -6.49
N PRO A 199 1.07 4.06 -7.62
CA PRO A 199 1.11 3.08 -8.71
C PRO A 199 2.37 3.20 -9.56
N GLY A 200 2.81 2.07 -10.13
CA GLY A 200 3.78 1.99 -11.22
C GLY A 200 3.14 1.46 -12.51
N ASN A 201 3.98 1.13 -13.51
CA ASN A 201 3.44 0.63 -14.79
C ASN A 201 2.82 -0.75 -14.68
N HIS A 202 3.25 -1.59 -13.74
CA HIS A 202 2.63 -2.90 -13.52
C HIS A 202 1.26 -2.82 -12.83
N GLU A 203 0.86 -1.64 -12.36
CA GLU A 203 -0.49 -1.43 -11.82
C GLU A 203 -1.50 -0.97 -12.88
N GLN A 204 -1.09 -0.57 -14.09
CA GLN A 204 -1.94 0.15 -15.05
C GLN A 204 -3.19 -0.61 -15.54
N MET A 205 -3.14 -1.93 -15.53
CA MET A 205 -4.15 -2.76 -16.19
C MET A 205 -5.55 -2.51 -15.64
N TYR A 206 -6.53 -2.49 -16.56
CA TYR A 206 -7.92 -2.14 -16.26
C TYR A 206 -8.05 -0.79 -15.55
N ASN A 207 -7.29 0.22 -15.96
CA ASN A 207 -7.32 1.55 -15.34
C ASN A 207 -7.01 1.46 -13.82
N PHE A 208 -5.93 0.76 -13.48
CA PHE A 208 -5.44 0.62 -12.10
C PHE A 208 -6.42 -0.05 -11.13
N THR A 209 -7.43 -0.76 -11.64
CA THR A 209 -8.54 -1.31 -10.85
C THR A 209 -8.06 -2.12 -9.63
N HIS A 210 -7.10 -3.04 -9.80
CA HIS A 210 -6.58 -3.82 -8.67
C HIS A 210 -5.88 -2.95 -7.62
N PHE A 211 -5.09 -1.96 -8.05
CA PHE A 211 -4.41 -1.05 -7.14
C PHE A 211 -5.41 -0.17 -6.37
N VAL A 212 -6.32 0.52 -7.05
CA VAL A 212 -7.26 1.47 -6.40
C VAL A 212 -8.19 0.77 -5.39
N HIS A 213 -8.56 -0.49 -5.64
CA HIS A 213 -9.40 -1.24 -4.70
C HIS A 213 -8.59 -1.79 -3.51
N ARG A 214 -7.45 -2.46 -3.75
CA ARG A 214 -6.61 -3.04 -2.68
C ARG A 214 -6.00 -1.95 -1.78
N PHE A 215 -5.70 -0.78 -2.35
CA PHE A 215 -5.22 0.41 -1.63
C PHE A 215 -6.30 1.51 -1.57
N SER A 216 -7.57 1.13 -1.40
CA SER A 216 -8.69 2.09 -1.22
C SER A 216 -8.57 2.94 0.04
N ASN A 217 -7.74 2.50 0.99
CA ASN A 217 -7.36 3.27 2.16
C ASN A 217 -6.57 4.56 1.81
N MET A 218 -5.89 4.62 0.66
CA MET A 218 -5.25 5.85 0.18
C MET A 218 -6.31 6.89 -0.17
N GLU A 219 -7.32 6.55 -0.98
CA GLU A 219 -8.45 7.44 -1.32
C GLU A 219 -9.18 7.93 -0.06
N LEU A 220 -9.51 7.02 0.86
CA LEU A 220 -10.25 7.32 2.09
C LEU A 220 -9.40 7.97 3.20
N GLY A 221 -8.09 8.04 3.00
CA GLY A 221 -7.10 8.60 3.92
C GLY A 221 -6.45 9.84 3.32
N VAL A 222 -5.21 9.71 2.87
CA VAL A 222 -4.40 10.80 2.28
C VAL A 222 -5.01 11.42 1.03
N GLY A 223 -5.83 10.68 0.27
CA GLY A 223 -6.54 11.22 -0.87
C GLY A 223 -7.67 12.16 -0.47
N GLU A 224 -8.38 11.84 0.62
CA GLU A 224 -9.41 12.71 1.20
C GLU A 224 -8.78 13.97 1.81
N THR A 225 -7.77 13.82 2.66
CA THR A 225 -7.17 14.96 3.39
C THR A 225 -6.33 15.88 2.51
N SER A 226 -5.70 15.35 1.45
CA SER A 226 -5.00 16.17 0.44
C SER A 226 -5.96 16.80 -0.58
N GLY A 227 -7.23 16.38 -0.60
CA GLY A 227 -8.23 16.81 -1.57
C GLY A 227 -8.00 16.26 -2.98
N SER A 228 -7.21 15.19 -3.15
CA SER A 228 -7.06 14.50 -4.43
C SER A 228 -8.26 13.62 -4.78
N GLY A 229 -8.92 13.05 -3.76
CA GLY A 229 -10.06 12.15 -3.89
C GLY A 229 -9.74 10.86 -4.64
N THR A 230 -8.50 10.35 -4.54
CA THR A 230 -8.08 9.12 -5.24
C THR A 230 -6.91 8.44 -4.54
N SER A 231 -6.70 7.15 -4.81
CA SER A 231 -5.51 6.41 -4.40
C SER A 231 -4.28 6.66 -5.30
N LEU A 232 -4.48 7.24 -6.49
CA LEU A 232 -3.43 7.33 -7.52
C LEU A 232 -2.40 8.45 -7.27
N TRP A 233 -2.84 9.55 -6.65
CA TRP A 233 -1.99 10.67 -6.24
C TRP A 233 -2.54 11.28 -4.97
N TRP A 234 -1.66 11.72 -4.08
CA TRP A 234 -2.00 12.19 -2.74
C TRP A 234 -0.81 12.93 -2.13
N SER A 235 -1.04 13.68 -1.06
CA SER A 235 0.02 14.34 -0.29
C SER A 235 -0.22 14.19 1.21
N MET A 236 0.83 14.35 2.00
CA MET A 236 0.73 14.39 3.45
C MET A 236 1.88 15.20 4.07
N ASP A 237 1.57 15.93 5.13
CA ASP A 237 2.56 16.52 6.02
C ASP A 237 2.85 15.54 7.16
N ILE A 238 4.12 15.17 7.34
CA ILE A 238 4.56 14.32 8.44
C ILE A 238 5.94 14.73 8.95
N GLY A 239 6.00 15.06 10.24
CA GLY A 239 7.20 15.67 10.82
C GLY A 239 7.57 16.96 10.09
N LEU A 240 8.77 17.00 9.52
CA LEU A 240 9.31 18.16 8.77
C LEU A 240 9.15 18.03 7.25
N ILE A 241 8.42 17.01 6.78
CA ILE A 241 8.35 16.65 5.37
C ILE A 241 6.92 16.80 4.86
N HIS A 242 6.78 17.51 3.76
CA HIS A 242 5.62 17.42 2.88
C HIS A 242 5.92 16.40 1.79
N PHE A 243 5.24 15.25 1.82
CA PHE A 243 5.29 14.28 0.73
C PHE A 243 4.20 14.58 -0.28
N VAL A 244 4.54 14.55 -1.57
CA VAL A 244 3.59 14.67 -2.68
C VAL A 244 3.81 13.53 -3.67
N ALA A 245 2.89 12.57 -3.69
CA ALA A 245 2.88 11.43 -4.59
C ALA A 245 2.00 11.71 -5.81
N PHE A 246 2.52 11.45 -7.01
CA PHE A 246 1.77 11.55 -8.25
C PHE A 246 2.01 10.33 -9.16
N ASP A 247 1.01 10.00 -9.96
CA ASP A 247 1.07 8.92 -10.92
C ASP A 247 1.85 9.38 -12.17
N SER A 248 3.02 8.77 -12.41
CA SER A 248 3.85 9.01 -13.58
C SER A 248 3.33 8.32 -14.85
N GLU A 249 2.43 7.36 -14.74
CA GLU A 249 1.94 6.54 -15.84
C GLU A 249 0.78 7.21 -16.60
N VAL A 250 0.22 8.29 -16.03
CA VAL A 250 -0.91 9.05 -16.60
C VAL A 250 -0.72 9.55 -18.02
N TYR A 251 0.51 9.68 -18.51
CA TYR A 251 0.75 10.20 -19.86
C TYR A 251 0.74 9.15 -20.95
N TYR A 252 1.06 7.91 -20.61
CA TYR A 252 1.26 6.87 -21.61
C TYR A 252 0.11 5.87 -21.62
N TYR A 253 -0.38 5.48 -20.44
CA TYR A 253 -1.38 4.43 -20.31
C TYR A 253 -2.82 4.97 -20.24
N TYR A 254 -2.98 6.28 -20.02
CA TYR A 254 -4.30 6.91 -20.06
C TYR A 254 -4.62 7.53 -21.41
N SER A 255 -5.81 7.18 -21.92
CA SER A 255 -6.47 7.90 -23.01
C SER A 255 -7.31 9.09 -22.51
N ASN A 256 -7.60 9.15 -21.20
CA ASN A 256 -8.45 10.18 -20.59
C ASN A 256 -7.66 11.45 -20.26
N LYS A 257 -7.63 12.39 -21.21
CA LYS A 257 -7.02 13.72 -21.03
C LYS A 257 -7.53 14.50 -19.81
N GLY A 258 -8.77 14.25 -19.39
CA GLY A 258 -9.35 14.90 -18.21
C GLY A 258 -8.68 14.47 -16.90
N GLN A 259 -8.20 13.23 -16.81
CA GLN A 259 -7.50 12.74 -15.62
C GLN A 259 -6.12 13.39 -15.46
N ILE A 260 -5.37 13.48 -16.55
CA ILE A 260 -4.08 14.17 -16.60
C ILE A 260 -4.24 15.60 -16.08
N GLN A 261 -5.22 16.34 -16.61
CA GLN A 261 -5.47 17.72 -16.19
C GLN A 261 -5.88 17.82 -14.71
N ARG A 262 -6.69 16.88 -14.20
CA ARG A 262 -7.07 16.85 -12.78
C ARG A 262 -5.85 16.66 -11.88
N GLN A 263 -4.98 15.69 -12.20
CA GLN A 263 -3.75 15.47 -11.43
C GLN A 263 -2.85 16.70 -11.48
N LEU A 264 -2.64 17.30 -12.66
CA LEU A 264 -1.79 18.49 -12.79
C LEU A 264 -2.32 19.70 -12.01
N ASN A 265 -3.61 19.98 -12.10
CA ASN A 265 -4.25 21.07 -11.36
C ASN A 265 -4.13 20.86 -9.85
N TRP A 266 -4.36 19.62 -9.40
CA TRP A 266 -4.21 19.26 -8.00
C TRP A 266 -2.75 19.40 -7.55
N LEU A 267 -1.79 18.85 -8.32
CA LEU A 267 -0.36 18.89 -8.00
C LEU A 267 0.16 20.31 -7.89
N GLU A 268 -0.20 21.21 -8.82
CA GLU A 268 0.18 22.61 -8.72
C GLU A 268 -0.43 23.27 -7.46
N ALA A 269 -1.71 23.02 -7.18
CA ALA A 269 -2.36 23.59 -5.99
C ALA A 269 -1.75 23.07 -4.68
N ASP A 270 -1.37 21.80 -4.62
CA ASP A 270 -0.72 21.16 -3.48
C ASP A 270 0.69 21.73 -3.26
N LEU A 271 1.50 21.81 -4.32
CA LEU A 271 2.84 22.39 -4.28
C LEU A 271 2.85 23.88 -3.88
N ILE A 272 1.85 24.66 -4.28
CA ILE A 272 1.68 26.04 -3.81
C ILE A 272 1.52 26.06 -2.29
N LYS A 273 0.63 25.22 -1.74
CA LYS A 273 0.39 25.15 -0.29
C LYS A 273 1.64 24.70 0.46
N ALA A 274 2.31 23.65 -0.03
CA ALA A 274 3.53 23.13 0.57
C ALA A 274 4.66 24.17 0.58
N ASN A 275 4.86 24.88 -0.54
CA ASN A 275 5.87 25.93 -0.63
C ASN A 275 5.60 27.09 0.34
N GLN A 276 4.32 27.44 0.54
CA GLN A 276 3.90 28.45 1.53
C GLN A 276 4.02 27.96 2.99
N ASN A 277 4.10 26.66 3.23
CA ASN A 277 4.14 26.04 4.56
C ASN A 277 5.55 25.60 5.01
N ARG A 278 6.60 26.03 4.30
CA ARG A 278 7.98 25.60 4.59
C ARG A 278 8.50 25.96 5.99
N GLU A 279 7.86 26.88 6.70
CA GLU A 279 8.19 27.13 8.12
C GLU A 279 7.86 25.91 9.01
N ARG A 280 6.86 25.10 8.65
CA ARG A 280 6.46 23.90 9.39
C ARG A 280 7.01 22.62 8.76
N THR A 281 6.90 22.51 7.44
CA THR A 281 7.41 21.38 6.65
C THR A 281 8.43 21.87 5.64
N PRO A 282 9.68 22.15 6.07
CA PRO A 282 10.68 22.77 5.22
C PRO A 282 11.06 21.91 4.00
N TRP A 283 10.91 20.59 4.09
CA TRP A 283 11.27 19.66 3.03
C TRP A 283 10.05 19.28 2.20
N ILE A 284 10.11 19.51 0.89
CA ILE A 284 9.13 19.01 -0.08
C ILE A 284 9.76 17.82 -0.83
N VAL A 285 9.19 16.64 -0.63
CA VAL A 285 9.63 15.39 -1.24
C VAL A 285 8.57 14.91 -2.21
N SER A 286 8.93 14.86 -3.49
CA SER A 286 8.05 14.30 -4.52
C SER A 286 8.29 12.80 -4.71
N LEU A 287 7.20 12.06 -4.91
CA LEU A 287 7.19 10.61 -5.11
C LEU A 287 6.49 10.32 -6.43
N ALA A 288 7.13 9.54 -7.30
CA ALA A 288 6.49 8.95 -8.47
C ALA A 288 7.21 7.64 -8.80
N HIS A 289 6.57 6.73 -9.51
CA HIS A 289 7.24 5.48 -9.87
C HIS A 289 8.43 5.72 -10.81
N LYS A 290 8.31 6.65 -11.76
CA LYS A 290 9.37 7.02 -12.70
C LYS A 290 9.95 8.42 -12.49
N SER A 291 11.07 8.68 -13.17
CA SER A 291 11.65 10.01 -13.34
C SER A 291 11.85 10.39 -14.81
N TRP A 292 12.25 11.63 -15.09
CA TRP A 292 12.26 12.22 -16.44
C TRP A 292 13.20 11.58 -17.46
N PHE A 293 14.16 10.76 -17.01
CA PHE A 293 15.11 10.05 -17.85
C PHE A 293 14.69 8.58 -18.11
N MET A 294 13.49 8.17 -17.66
CA MET A 294 12.95 6.82 -17.88
C MET A 294 12.00 6.81 -19.09
N GLU A 295 11.74 5.64 -19.67
CA GLU A 295 10.89 5.59 -20.87
C GLU A 295 9.42 5.84 -20.55
N LYS A 296 8.66 6.14 -21.62
CA LYS A 296 7.19 6.08 -21.61
C LYS A 296 6.55 6.94 -20.51
N THR A 297 7.22 8.01 -20.10
CA THR A 297 6.64 9.07 -19.28
C THR A 297 7.05 10.43 -19.80
N ASP A 298 6.07 11.31 -20.03
CA ASP A 298 6.33 12.70 -20.37
C ASP A 298 6.46 13.57 -19.11
N PHE A 299 7.69 13.85 -18.72
CA PHE A 299 8.00 14.72 -17.59
C PHE A 299 8.04 16.22 -17.93
N SER A 300 7.75 16.61 -19.17
CA SER A 300 7.83 18.02 -19.61
C SER A 300 6.90 18.94 -18.83
N VAL A 301 5.84 18.40 -18.22
CA VAL A 301 4.91 19.17 -17.39
C VAL A 301 5.24 19.08 -15.89
N PHE A 302 5.64 17.91 -15.39
CA PHE A 302 6.00 17.74 -13.98
C PHE A 302 7.30 18.45 -13.62
N GLY A 303 8.35 18.30 -14.45
CA GLY A 303 9.67 18.86 -14.18
C GLY A 303 9.62 20.37 -13.85
N PRO A 304 9.01 21.20 -14.70
CA PRO A 304 8.85 22.63 -14.43
C PRO A 304 8.04 22.96 -13.18
N LEU A 305 6.96 22.23 -12.89
CA LEU A 305 6.15 22.45 -11.68
C LEU A 305 6.96 22.15 -10.42
N LEU A 306 7.63 20.99 -10.37
CA LEU A 306 8.44 20.58 -9.24
C LEU A 306 9.60 21.57 -9.00
N HIS A 307 10.22 22.08 -10.06
CA HIS A 307 11.25 23.12 -9.94
C HIS A 307 10.69 24.47 -9.48
N LYS A 308 9.59 24.93 -10.07
CA LYS A 308 8.94 26.23 -9.76
C LYS A 308 8.59 26.36 -8.28
N TYR A 309 8.14 25.28 -7.64
CA TYR A 309 7.76 25.26 -6.22
C TYR A 309 8.86 24.70 -5.30
N GLY A 310 10.06 24.53 -5.83
CA GLY A 310 11.28 24.27 -5.06
C GLY A 310 11.38 22.87 -4.46
N VAL A 311 10.75 21.85 -5.05
CA VAL A 311 10.87 20.47 -4.55
C VAL A 311 12.34 20.12 -4.29
N ASP A 312 12.64 19.57 -3.11
CA ASP A 312 14.02 19.37 -2.65
C ASP A 312 14.55 18.01 -3.11
N LEU A 313 13.69 16.99 -3.05
CA LEU A 313 14.02 15.61 -3.36
C LEU A 313 12.91 14.96 -4.19
N HIS A 314 13.31 14.11 -5.12
CA HIS A 314 12.42 13.23 -5.86
C HIS A 314 12.87 11.78 -5.65
N LEU A 315 11.97 10.94 -5.15
CA LEU A 315 12.21 9.52 -4.94
C LEU A 315 11.37 8.72 -5.94
N CYS A 316 11.99 7.73 -6.58
CA CYS A 316 11.31 6.87 -7.56
C CYS A 316 11.88 5.44 -7.59
N GLY A 317 11.18 4.55 -8.29
CA GLY A 317 11.57 3.16 -8.54
C GLY A 317 11.90 2.92 -10.01
N HIS A 318 11.29 1.90 -10.61
CA HIS A 318 11.30 1.47 -12.02
C HIS A 318 12.64 0.95 -12.54
N ALA A 319 13.73 1.69 -12.30
CA ALA A 319 15.06 1.19 -12.58
C ALA A 319 15.52 0.32 -11.41
N HIS A 320 15.73 -0.98 -11.67
CA HIS A 320 16.11 -1.95 -10.65
C HIS A 320 17.58 -1.86 -10.22
N ASN A 321 17.92 -0.73 -9.61
CA ASN A 321 19.20 -0.39 -9.01
C ASN A 321 19.01 0.81 -8.07
N TYR A 322 20.08 1.16 -7.34
CA TYR A 322 20.13 2.43 -6.63
C TYR A 322 20.90 3.48 -7.44
N GLN A 323 20.31 4.66 -7.58
CA GLN A 323 20.98 5.83 -8.14
C GLN A 323 20.74 7.04 -7.25
N ARG A 324 21.76 7.86 -7.06
CA ARG A 324 21.61 9.22 -6.53
C ARG A 324 22.25 10.18 -7.50
N LEU A 325 21.47 11.17 -7.94
CA LEU A 325 21.96 12.18 -8.86
C LEU A 325 22.54 13.38 -8.10
N TYR A 326 23.35 14.19 -8.79
CA TYR A 326 23.61 15.56 -8.37
C TYR A 326 22.35 16.41 -8.54
N PRO A 327 22.21 17.52 -7.78
CA PRO A 327 21.10 18.45 -7.98
C PRO A 327 21.04 18.90 -9.45
N THR A 328 19.90 18.67 -10.10
CA THR A 328 19.78 18.80 -11.55
C THR A 328 18.43 19.39 -11.96
N TYR A 329 18.45 20.29 -12.94
CA TYR A 329 17.26 20.76 -13.64
C TYR A 329 17.59 21.19 -15.06
N ASN A 330 16.78 20.75 -16.04
CA ASN A 330 16.88 21.14 -17.46
C ASN A 330 18.34 21.14 -17.97
N ASP A 331 18.99 19.98 -17.92
CA ASP A 331 20.39 19.74 -18.31
C ASP A 331 21.48 20.47 -17.52
N SER A 332 21.09 21.33 -16.57
CA SER A 332 22.00 21.98 -15.63
C SER A 332 22.25 21.08 -14.43
N VAL A 333 23.52 20.94 -14.04
CA VAL A 333 23.95 20.10 -12.91
C VAL A 333 24.74 20.95 -11.95
N GLU A 334 24.42 20.86 -10.67
CA GLU A 334 25.21 21.46 -9.59
C GLU A 334 26.24 20.46 -9.08
N TYR A 335 27.51 20.68 -9.42
CA TYR A 335 28.60 19.84 -8.97
C TYR A 335 29.14 20.30 -7.60
N PRO A 336 29.69 19.38 -6.80
CA PRO A 336 30.32 19.73 -5.54
C PRO A 336 31.47 20.72 -5.77
N THR A 337 31.41 21.85 -5.07
CA THR A 337 32.60 22.69 -4.84
C THR A 337 33.38 22.24 -3.60
N ASP A 338 32.72 21.45 -2.73
CA ASP A 338 33.23 20.71 -1.56
C ASP A 338 32.27 19.55 -1.20
N ASN A 339 32.33 18.98 0.01
CA ASN A 339 31.46 17.89 0.47
C ASN A 339 29.96 18.27 0.66
N HIS A 340 29.52 19.49 0.30
CA HIS A 340 28.19 20.02 0.66
C HIS A 340 27.25 20.26 -0.52
N VAL A 341 27.39 19.56 -1.66
CA VAL A 341 26.54 19.77 -2.86
C VAL A 341 25.03 19.64 -2.61
N TYR A 342 24.61 18.99 -1.53
CA TYR A 342 23.20 18.82 -1.14
C TYR A 342 22.73 19.79 -0.06
N VAL A 343 23.56 20.75 0.36
CA VAL A 343 23.20 21.79 1.32
C VAL A 343 22.69 23.01 0.56
N ASN A 344 21.38 23.29 0.66
CA ASN A 344 20.69 24.37 -0.07
C ASN A 344 21.00 24.42 -1.59
N PRO A 345 20.88 23.28 -2.32
CA PRO A 345 21.13 23.27 -3.75
C PRO A 345 20.09 24.12 -4.49
N LYS A 346 20.47 24.62 -5.67
CA LYS A 346 19.55 25.36 -6.55
C LYS A 346 18.48 24.48 -7.18
N PHE A 347 18.76 23.18 -7.28
CA PHE A 347 17.93 22.20 -7.95
C PHE A 347 17.59 21.04 -7.01
N LYS A 348 16.55 20.30 -7.37
CA LYS A 348 16.21 19.06 -6.67
C LYS A 348 17.23 17.97 -6.94
N THR A 349 17.35 17.04 -6.00
CA THR A 349 18.05 15.76 -6.22
C THR A 349 17.06 14.66 -6.57
N VAL A 350 17.50 13.65 -7.32
CA VAL A 350 16.75 12.40 -7.54
C VAL A 350 17.47 11.25 -6.87
N ILE A 351 16.71 10.41 -6.17
CA ILE A 351 17.14 9.09 -5.76
C ILE A 351 16.22 8.06 -6.41
N VAL A 352 16.83 7.12 -7.11
CA VAL A 352 16.20 5.89 -7.60
C VAL A 352 16.48 4.82 -6.54
N ALA A 353 15.43 4.17 -6.05
CA ALA A 353 15.47 3.07 -5.09
C ALA A 353 14.54 1.93 -5.57
N GLY A 354 14.74 1.47 -6.80
CA GLY A 354 13.89 0.47 -7.45
C GLY A 354 14.39 -0.97 -7.32
N SER A 355 15.26 -1.26 -6.36
CA SER A 355 15.97 -2.54 -6.25
C SER A 355 15.51 -3.40 -5.07
N ALA A 356 14.25 -3.30 -4.64
CA ALA A 356 13.77 -4.08 -3.49
C ALA A 356 13.70 -5.58 -3.78
N GLY A 357 13.56 -5.98 -5.04
CA GLY A 357 14.01 -7.29 -5.49
C GLY A 357 13.01 -8.11 -6.29
N SER A 358 12.30 -7.48 -7.21
CA SER A 358 11.36 -8.16 -8.10
C SER A 358 11.93 -9.35 -8.88
N HIS A 359 11.01 -10.10 -9.49
CA HIS A 359 11.31 -11.25 -10.33
C HIS A 359 12.05 -10.89 -11.62
N GLU A 360 11.98 -9.62 -12.06
CA GLU A 360 12.70 -9.12 -13.23
C GLU A 360 14.20 -8.87 -12.98
N LYS A 361 14.64 -8.94 -11.71
CA LYS A 361 16.04 -8.78 -11.26
C LYS A 361 16.61 -7.38 -11.54
N LEU A 362 17.90 -7.21 -11.27
CA LEU A 362 18.58 -5.91 -11.36
C LEU A 362 18.74 -5.40 -12.80
N SER A 363 18.50 -4.11 -12.98
CA SER A 363 18.66 -3.38 -14.25
C SER A 363 20.10 -2.88 -14.40
N ASN A 364 20.81 -3.37 -15.42
CA ASN A 364 22.20 -2.96 -15.71
C ASN A 364 22.27 -1.66 -16.55
N TRP A 365 21.35 -0.73 -16.29
CA TRP A 365 21.27 0.55 -16.98
C TRP A 365 20.85 1.64 -16.00
N THR A 366 21.31 2.87 -16.24
CA THR A 366 20.92 4.05 -15.45
C THR A 366 19.85 4.87 -16.14
N ARG A 367 20.00 5.05 -17.47
CA ARG A 367 19.32 6.03 -18.35
C ARG A 367 19.51 7.50 -17.97
N ALA A 368 19.75 7.80 -16.70
CA ALA A 368 20.27 9.10 -16.31
C ALA A 368 21.61 9.36 -17.03
N PRO A 369 21.82 10.55 -17.62
CA PRO A 369 23.10 10.92 -18.19
C PRO A 369 24.25 10.80 -17.17
N ASP A 370 25.38 10.23 -17.56
CA ASP A 370 26.53 9.98 -16.65
C ASP A 370 26.96 11.21 -15.86
N ARG A 371 26.93 12.38 -16.51
CA ARG A 371 27.26 13.68 -15.90
C ARG A 371 26.39 14.05 -14.69
N MET A 372 25.18 13.49 -14.60
CA MET A 372 24.25 13.74 -13.49
C MET A 372 24.42 12.73 -12.36
N SER A 373 25.15 11.63 -12.57
CA SER A 373 25.28 10.55 -11.59
C SER A 373 26.26 10.91 -10.48
N ALA A 374 25.78 10.92 -9.23
CA ALA A 374 26.62 11.08 -8.04
C ALA A 374 26.94 9.74 -7.37
N LYS A 375 26.02 8.78 -7.43
CA LYS A 375 26.21 7.42 -6.94
C LYS A 375 25.35 6.46 -7.75
N TYR A 376 25.93 5.31 -8.06
CA TYR A 376 25.25 4.15 -8.66
C TYR A 376 25.63 2.90 -7.86
N ILE A 377 24.66 2.04 -7.59
CA ILE A 377 24.87 0.72 -6.97
C ILE A 377 24.02 -0.29 -7.74
N TYR A 378 24.68 -1.30 -8.29
CA TYR A 378 24.05 -2.46 -8.93
C TYR A 378 23.95 -3.59 -7.90
N ASP A 379 22.99 -3.46 -6.98
CA ASP A 379 22.69 -4.47 -5.96
C ASP A 379 21.23 -4.30 -5.51
N TYR A 380 20.71 -5.28 -4.78
CA TYR A 380 19.44 -5.17 -4.09
C TYR A 380 19.58 -4.33 -2.81
N GLY A 381 18.54 -3.57 -2.49
CA GLY A 381 18.48 -2.74 -1.29
C GLY A 381 17.45 -1.64 -1.36
#